data_AF-A0AAD7J0H9-F1
#
_entry.id   AF-A0AAD7J0H9-F1
#
_cell.length_a   1.000
_cell.length_b   1.000
_cell.length_c   1.000
_cell.angle_alpha   90.00
_cell.angle_beta   90.00
_cell.angle_gamma   90.00
#
_symmetry.space_group_name_H-M   'P 1'
#
loop_
_entity.id
_entity.type
_entity.pdbx_description
1 polymer ?
#
loop_
_entity_poly.entity_id
_entity_poly.type
_entity_poly.pdbx_seq_one_letter_code
_entity_poly.pdbx_strand_id
1 'polypeptide(L)'
;MSNTSSLSAEILAFRTCAVCYKPETKKVKFGRCGKCKKPAYCSVECQKKGWKTHKETCRFQAENRESLPARGTQERDMLSGIKKWFSKHTQLLVYVGTHAMGLQNPARAASMLATHMLVLILDPSPSGVHGDFIFKAAAVSAMQEYGLNDATCAALAKRVSDVAKDNRHSLTIAPRPPGACTALRASGR
;
A
#
# COMPACT_ATOMS: atom_id res chain seq x y z
N MET A 1 -16.96 19.02 -36.08
CA MET A 1 -16.82 17.55 -36.03
C MET A 1 -15.49 17.22 -35.37
N SER A 2 -15.50 16.84 -34.09
CA SER A 2 -14.27 16.47 -33.38
C SER A 2 -14.54 15.17 -32.63
N ASN A 3 -13.89 14.13 -33.12
CA ASN A 3 -14.16 12.72 -32.89
C ASN A 3 -13.63 12.28 -31.50
N THR A 4 -14.43 12.41 -30.44
CA THR A 4 -14.05 11.99 -29.07
C THR A 4 -14.32 10.50 -28.80
N SER A 5 -14.99 9.80 -29.73
CA SER A 5 -15.40 8.40 -29.58
C SER A 5 -14.30 7.36 -29.78
N SER A 6 -13.14 7.73 -30.34
CA SER A 6 -12.12 6.75 -30.78
C SER A 6 -11.04 6.43 -29.73
N LEU A 7 -10.90 7.23 -28.67
CA LEU A 7 -9.81 7.09 -27.69
C LEU A 7 -10.09 6.05 -26.59
N SER A 8 -11.37 5.76 -26.31
CA SER A 8 -11.77 4.84 -25.24
C SER A 8 -11.59 3.36 -25.60
N ALA A 9 -11.62 3.01 -26.89
CA ALA A 9 -11.60 1.62 -27.36
C ALA A 9 -10.18 0.98 -27.48
N GLU A 10 -9.12 1.79 -27.42
CA GLU A 10 -7.73 1.33 -27.62
C GLU A 10 -6.92 1.10 -26.32
N ILE A 11 -7.45 1.50 -25.15
CA ILE A 11 -6.77 1.38 -23.86
C ILE A 11 -6.92 -0.06 -23.36
N LEU A 12 -5.87 -0.87 -23.49
CA LEU A 12 -5.78 -2.17 -22.83
C LEU A 12 -5.04 -1.97 -21.51
N ALA A 13 -5.78 -2.10 -20.41
CA ALA A 13 -5.31 -2.05 -19.03
C ALA A 13 -4.98 -0.65 -18.47
N PHE A 14 -5.37 -0.44 -17.21
CA PHE A 14 -5.08 0.71 -16.35
C PHE A 14 -3.57 0.86 -16.00
N ARG A 15 -2.67 0.66 -16.97
CA ARG A 15 -1.23 0.78 -16.76
C ARG A 15 -0.73 2.03 -17.47
N THR A 16 -0.04 2.87 -16.70
CA THR A 16 0.59 4.10 -17.19
C THR A 16 2.10 3.99 -17.04
N CYS A 17 2.84 4.68 -17.90
CA CYS A 17 4.28 4.75 -17.76
C CYS A 17 4.64 5.50 -16.48
N ALA A 18 5.53 4.93 -15.67
CA ALA A 18 5.94 5.55 -14.40
C ALA A 18 6.70 6.89 -14.54
N VAL A 19 7.04 7.31 -15.76
CA VAL A 19 7.83 8.53 -16.02
C VAL A 19 7.09 9.55 -16.86
N CYS A 20 6.50 9.12 -17.99
CA CYS A 20 5.80 10.03 -18.89
C CYS A 20 4.28 9.92 -18.80
N TYR A 21 3.76 9.04 -17.93
CA TYR A 21 2.34 8.84 -17.63
C TYR A 21 1.45 8.46 -18.82
N LYS A 22 2.03 8.22 -20.00
CA LYS A 22 1.29 7.72 -21.17
C LYS A 22 0.60 6.40 -20.81
N PRO A 23 -0.68 6.23 -21.19
CA PRO A 23 -1.38 4.97 -20.99
C PRO A 23 -0.85 3.90 -21.94
N GLU A 24 -0.88 2.66 -21.48
CA GLU A 24 -0.61 1.50 -22.33
C GLU A 24 -1.76 1.30 -23.32
N THR A 25 -1.42 0.97 -24.58
CA THR A 25 -2.40 0.74 -25.64
C THR A 25 -2.28 -0.69 -26.15
N LYS A 26 -3.29 -1.20 -26.88
CA LYS A 26 -3.19 -2.55 -27.49
C LYS A 26 -1.96 -2.72 -28.38
N LYS A 27 -1.50 -1.63 -28.99
CA LYS A 27 -0.39 -1.59 -29.95
C LYS A 27 0.98 -1.49 -29.27
N VAL A 28 1.08 -0.83 -28.12
CA VAL A 28 2.35 -0.60 -27.42
C VAL A 28 2.27 -1.21 -26.02
N LYS A 29 2.87 -2.39 -25.86
CA LYS A 29 2.98 -3.05 -24.56
C LYS A 29 4.13 -2.46 -23.74
N PHE A 30 3.88 -2.19 -22.47
CA PHE A 30 4.87 -1.63 -21.57
C PHE A 30 5.72 -2.73 -20.92
N GLY A 31 7.02 -2.49 -20.84
CA GLY A 31 7.96 -3.34 -20.12
C GLY A 31 7.92 -3.06 -18.61
N ARG A 32 8.02 -4.11 -17.79
CA ARG A 32 8.20 -3.95 -16.34
C ARG A 32 9.69 -4.00 -15.99
N CYS A 33 10.08 -3.33 -14.91
CA CYS A 33 11.44 -3.43 -14.36
C CYS A 33 11.88 -4.90 -14.24
N GLY A 34 13.02 -5.25 -14.83
CA GLY A 34 13.51 -6.63 -14.90
C GLY A 34 13.72 -7.28 -13.52
N LYS A 35 14.14 -6.50 -12.53
CA LYS A 35 14.45 -6.96 -11.17
C LYS A 35 13.20 -7.12 -10.30
N CYS A 36 12.49 -6.03 -10.02
CA CYS A 36 11.35 -6.05 -9.08
C CYS A 36 9.97 -6.29 -9.74
N LYS A 37 9.86 -6.19 -11.07
CA LYS A 37 8.61 -6.35 -11.85
C LYS A 37 7.48 -5.37 -11.47
N LYS A 38 7.77 -4.22 -10.86
CA LYS A 38 6.74 -3.26 -10.38
C LYS A 38 6.41 -2.13 -11.37
N PRO A 39 7.21 -1.08 -11.55
CA PRO A 39 6.81 -0.02 -12.47
C PRO A 39 6.82 -0.53 -13.91
N ALA A 40 5.86 -0.03 -14.68
CA ALA A 40 5.77 -0.21 -16.12
C ALA A 40 6.38 1.01 -16.83
N TYR A 41 7.11 0.76 -17.90
CA TYR A 41 7.74 1.78 -18.73
C TYR A 41 7.37 1.53 -20.19
N CYS A 42 7.06 2.61 -20.92
CA CYS A 42 6.77 2.51 -22.35
C CYS A 42 8.04 2.23 -23.18
N SER A 43 9.23 2.48 -22.63
CA SER A 43 10.50 2.28 -23.32
C SER A 43 11.67 2.16 -22.33
N VAL A 44 12.83 1.71 -22.83
CA VAL A 44 14.07 1.60 -22.06
C VAL A 44 14.58 2.98 -21.62
N GLU A 45 14.36 4.02 -22.44
CA GLU A 45 14.69 5.41 -22.12
C GLU A 45 13.90 5.89 -20.91
N CYS A 46 12.59 5.59 -20.86
CA CYS A 46 11.76 5.89 -19.70
C CYS A 46 12.22 5.12 -18.46
N GLN A 47 12.62 3.85 -18.61
CA GLN A 47 13.18 3.09 -17.49
C GLN A 47 14.48 3.72 -16.96
N LYS A 48 15.41 4.11 -17.85
CA LYS A 48 16.68 4.77 -17.47
C LYS A 48 16.41 6.12 -16.79
N LYS A 49 15.49 6.93 -17.32
CA LYS A 49 15.11 8.22 -16.75
C LYS A 49 14.49 8.07 -15.35
N GLY A 50 13.63 7.06 -15.16
CA GLY A 50 13.00 6.75 -13.88
C GLY A 50 13.91 6.03 -12.88
N TRP A 51 15.10 5.58 -13.28
CA TRP A 51 15.95 4.75 -12.43
C TRP A 51 16.38 5.45 -11.13
N LYS A 52 16.73 6.75 -11.20
CA LYS A 52 17.17 7.52 -10.03
C LYS A 52 16.13 7.51 -8.90
N THR A 53 14.85 7.59 -9.23
CA THR A 53 13.74 7.56 -8.26
C THR A 53 13.26 6.13 -7.96
N HIS A 54 13.46 5.19 -8.87
CA HIS A 54 13.04 3.80 -8.69
C HIS A 54 14.05 2.94 -7.92
N LYS A 55 15.34 3.26 -7.91
CA LYS A 55 16.41 2.38 -7.42
C LYS A 55 16.14 1.80 -6.03
N GLU A 56 15.81 2.65 -5.07
CA GLU A 56 15.56 2.25 -3.68
C GLU A 56 14.30 1.38 -3.57
N THR A 57 13.19 1.83 -4.17
CA THR A 57 11.95 1.03 -4.23
C THR A 57 12.14 -0.30 -4.98
N CYS A 58 13.03 -0.35 -5.97
CA CYS A 58 13.37 -1.56 -6.69
C CYS A 58 14.08 -2.58 -5.79
N ARG A 59 15.02 -2.12 -4.94
CA ARG A 59 15.72 -2.99 -3.99
C ARG A 59 14.72 -3.59 -3.01
N PHE A 60 13.92 -2.74 -2.37
CA PHE A 60 12.91 -3.17 -1.42
C PHE A 60 11.92 -4.19 -2.01
N GLN A 61 11.40 -3.91 -3.21
CA GLN A 61 10.43 -4.80 -3.87
C GLN A 61 11.05 -6.12 -4.33
N ALA A 62 12.37 -6.15 -4.58
CA ALA A 62 13.08 -7.38 -4.91
C ALA A 62 13.29 -8.24 -3.65
N GLU A 63 13.78 -7.65 -2.56
CA GLU A 63 13.95 -8.32 -1.27
C GLU A 63 12.62 -8.87 -0.73
N ASN A 64 11.55 -8.05 -0.77
CA ASN A 64 10.22 -8.47 -0.33
C ASN A 64 9.62 -9.59 -1.21
N ARG A 65 10.14 -9.80 -2.43
CA ARG A 65 9.75 -10.93 -3.29
C ARG A 65 10.52 -12.19 -2.95
N GLU A 66 11.78 -12.05 -2.56
CA GLU A 66 12.64 -13.15 -2.10
C GLU A 66 12.18 -13.68 -0.75
N SER A 67 11.66 -12.82 0.12
CA SER A 67 11.07 -13.22 1.42
C SER A 67 9.69 -13.88 1.32
N LEU A 68 9.13 -14.06 0.12
CA LEU A 68 7.84 -14.75 -0.04
C LEU A 68 8.05 -16.27 0.03
N PRO A 69 7.13 -17.03 0.66
CA PRO A 69 7.16 -18.50 0.64
C PRO A 69 7.28 -19.03 -0.79
N ALA A 70 7.82 -20.23 -1.04
CA ALA A 70 8.05 -20.71 -2.42
C ALA A 70 6.77 -20.77 -3.29
N ARG A 71 6.93 -20.84 -4.61
CA ARG A 71 5.77 -20.99 -5.51
C ARG A 71 5.13 -22.36 -5.33
N GLY A 72 3.80 -22.41 -5.35
CA GLY A 72 3.03 -23.65 -5.20
C GLY A 72 2.91 -24.16 -3.75
N THR A 73 3.38 -23.41 -2.75
CA THR A 73 3.15 -23.76 -1.35
C THR A 73 1.82 -23.22 -0.85
N GLN A 74 1.22 -23.94 0.09
CA GLN A 74 -0.01 -23.52 0.76
C GLN A 74 0.13 -22.14 1.40
N GLU A 75 1.29 -21.81 2.00
CA GLU A 75 1.48 -20.48 2.61
C GLU A 75 1.48 -19.36 1.57
N ARG A 76 2.06 -19.59 0.38
CA ARG A 76 2.01 -18.60 -0.70
C ARG A 76 0.58 -18.41 -1.20
N ASP A 77 -0.17 -19.48 -1.35
CA ASP A 77 -1.56 -19.42 -1.83
C ASP A 77 -2.46 -18.72 -0.83
N MET A 78 -2.30 -19.02 0.46
CA MET A 78 -2.96 -18.33 1.57
C MET A 78 -2.62 -16.84 1.61
N LEU A 79 -1.34 -16.48 1.51
CA LEU A 79 -0.89 -15.08 1.48
C LEU A 79 -1.45 -14.33 0.27
N SER A 80 -1.53 -14.97 -0.88
CA SER A 80 -2.15 -14.41 -2.08
C SER A 80 -3.66 -14.19 -1.86
N GLY A 81 -4.33 -15.14 -1.21
CA GLY A 81 -5.74 -15.05 -0.85
C GLY A 81 -6.01 -13.87 0.08
N ILE A 82 -5.26 -13.76 1.17
CA ILE A 82 -5.39 -12.66 2.14
C ILE A 82 -5.18 -11.31 1.47
N LYS A 83 -4.16 -11.17 0.61
CA LYS A 83 -3.92 -9.93 -0.15
C LYS A 83 -5.08 -9.54 -1.04
N LYS A 84 -5.67 -10.52 -1.74
CA LYS A 84 -6.84 -10.32 -2.62
C LYS A 84 -8.06 -9.90 -1.80
N TRP A 85 -8.32 -10.59 -0.70
CA TRP A 85 -9.43 -10.27 0.22
C TRP A 85 -9.28 -8.86 0.79
N PHE A 86 -8.09 -8.51 1.30
CA PHE A 86 -7.84 -7.20 1.88
C PHE A 86 -8.05 -6.09 0.84
N SER A 87 -7.59 -6.30 -0.40
CA SER A 87 -7.79 -5.34 -1.49
C SER A 87 -9.27 -5.11 -1.80
N LYS A 88 -10.10 -6.16 -1.73
CA LYS A 88 -11.56 -6.07 -1.94
C LYS A 88 -12.26 -5.34 -0.79
N HIS A 89 -11.76 -5.47 0.44
CA HIS A 89 -12.42 -4.95 1.65
C HIS A 89 -11.76 -3.71 2.24
N THR A 90 -10.76 -3.11 1.57
CA THR A 90 -9.92 -2.03 2.13
C THR A 90 -10.74 -0.88 2.73
N GLN A 91 -11.79 -0.41 2.05
CA GLN A 91 -12.61 0.70 2.54
C GLN A 91 -13.37 0.35 3.82
N LEU A 92 -13.96 -0.84 3.87
CA LEU A 92 -14.64 -1.34 5.07
C LEU A 92 -13.65 -1.48 6.23
N LEU A 93 -12.46 -2.01 5.98
CA LEU A 93 -11.43 -2.19 7.01
C LEU A 93 -10.93 -0.85 7.58
N VAL A 94 -10.76 0.17 6.72
CA VAL A 94 -10.41 1.52 7.17
C VAL A 94 -11.53 2.10 8.04
N TYR A 95 -12.78 1.95 7.63
CA TYR A 95 -13.94 2.39 8.41
C TYR A 95 -13.97 1.71 9.77
N VAL A 96 -13.99 0.37 9.80
CA VAL A 96 -14.04 -0.41 11.05
C VAL A 96 -12.85 -0.10 11.95
N GLY A 97 -11.63 -0.04 11.42
CA GLY A 97 -10.45 0.32 12.19
C GLY A 97 -10.53 1.71 12.80
N THR A 98 -10.98 2.70 12.03
CA THR A 98 -11.14 4.08 12.49
C THR A 98 -12.11 4.16 13.66
N HIS A 99 -13.28 3.53 13.54
CA HIS A 99 -14.31 3.58 14.56
C HIS A 99 -13.98 2.73 15.79
N ALA A 100 -13.51 1.49 15.59
CA ALA A 100 -13.20 0.57 16.68
C ALA A 100 -12.05 1.09 17.56
N MET A 101 -11.03 1.71 16.96
CA MET A 101 -9.90 2.28 17.68
C MET A 101 -10.09 3.75 18.08
N GLY A 102 -11.25 4.35 17.79
CA GLY A 102 -11.55 5.73 18.17
C GLY A 102 -10.66 6.79 17.49
N LEU A 103 -10.16 6.52 16.28
CA LEU A 103 -9.17 7.36 15.59
C LEU A 103 -9.74 8.70 15.09
N GLN A 104 -11.06 8.86 15.11
CA GLN A 104 -11.73 10.13 14.83
C GLN A 104 -11.36 11.23 15.84
N ASN A 105 -10.86 10.87 17.03
CA ASN A 105 -10.39 11.83 18.02
C ASN A 105 -8.85 11.94 17.96
N PRO A 106 -8.28 13.07 17.52
CA PRO A 106 -6.83 13.25 17.41
C PRO A 106 -6.08 13.03 18.72
N ALA A 107 -6.69 13.35 19.87
CA ALA A 107 -6.09 13.18 21.18
C ALA A 107 -5.90 11.70 21.56
N ARG A 108 -6.73 10.81 21.01
CA ARG A 108 -6.65 9.36 21.25
C ARG A 108 -5.95 8.61 20.13
N ALA A 109 -6.02 9.13 18.90
CA ALA A 109 -5.52 8.46 17.70
C ALA A 109 -4.02 8.08 17.80
N ALA A 110 -3.17 9.01 18.26
CA ALA A 110 -1.74 8.75 18.37
C ALA A 110 -1.41 7.65 19.40
N SER A 111 -2.07 7.70 20.58
CA SER A 111 -1.90 6.69 21.63
C SER A 111 -2.42 5.32 21.19
N MET A 112 -3.61 5.26 20.59
CA MET A 112 -4.21 4.01 20.12
C MET A 112 -3.39 3.37 19.01
N LEU A 113 -2.95 4.13 18.00
CA LEU A 113 -2.10 3.60 16.92
C LEU A 113 -0.73 3.13 17.39
N ALA A 114 -0.23 3.63 18.51
CA ALA A 114 1.06 3.23 19.07
C ALA A 114 0.99 1.96 19.93
N THR A 115 -0.21 1.59 20.43
CA THR A 115 -0.35 0.56 21.47
C THR A 115 -1.34 -0.55 21.11
N HIS A 116 -2.29 -0.29 20.21
CA HIS A 116 -3.39 -1.21 19.88
C HIS A 116 -3.49 -1.45 18.38
N MET A 117 -4.02 -2.62 18.02
CA MET A 117 -4.31 -3.00 16.64
C MET A 117 -5.69 -3.63 16.52
N LEU A 118 -6.28 -3.49 15.33
CA LEU A 118 -7.45 -4.28 14.94
C LEU A 118 -6.99 -5.68 14.51
N VAL A 119 -7.40 -6.69 15.27
CA VAL A 119 -7.21 -8.11 14.96
C VAL A 119 -8.47 -8.62 14.26
N LEU A 120 -8.30 -9.30 13.12
CA LEU A 120 -9.36 -9.99 12.42
C LEU A 120 -9.01 -11.47 12.33
N ILE A 121 -9.94 -12.33 12.77
CA ILE A 121 -9.82 -13.78 12.66
C ILE A 121 -10.68 -14.24 11.50
N LEU A 122 -10.03 -14.85 10.52
CA LEU A 122 -10.62 -15.27 9.26
C LEU A 122 -10.30 -16.75 9.02
N ASP A 123 -11.31 -17.53 8.66
CA ASP A 123 -11.14 -18.91 8.20
C ASP A 123 -11.13 -18.96 6.66
N PRO A 124 -10.37 -19.88 6.04
CA PRO A 124 -10.50 -20.16 4.61
C PRO A 124 -11.95 -20.52 4.24
N SER A 125 -12.47 -19.97 3.15
CA SER A 125 -13.81 -20.33 2.69
C SER A 125 -13.86 -21.78 2.19
N PRO A 126 -14.88 -22.57 2.57
CA PRO A 126 -15.07 -23.94 2.06
C PRO A 126 -15.43 -23.97 0.58
N SER A 127 -15.80 -22.82 0.00
CA SER A 127 -16.15 -22.68 -1.43
C SER A 127 -14.97 -22.95 -2.38
N GLY A 128 -13.74 -23.00 -1.88
CA GLY A 128 -12.53 -23.15 -2.69
C GLY A 128 -12.20 -21.93 -3.57
N VAL A 129 -12.99 -20.85 -3.47
CA VAL A 129 -12.73 -19.61 -4.21
C VAL A 129 -11.54 -18.90 -3.59
N HIS A 130 -10.47 -18.76 -4.39
CA HIS A 130 -9.26 -18.08 -3.96
C HIS A 130 -9.54 -16.61 -3.58
N GLY A 131 -9.26 -16.26 -2.32
CA GLY A 131 -9.48 -14.92 -1.77
C GLY A 131 -10.83 -14.71 -1.08
N ASP A 132 -11.63 -15.77 -0.90
CA ASP A 132 -12.81 -15.74 -0.04
C ASP A 132 -12.49 -16.32 1.34
N PHE A 133 -12.98 -15.64 2.37
CA PHE A 133 -12.75 -15.99 3.77
C PHE A 133 -14.06 -15.84 4.55
N ILE A 134 -14.22 -16.68 5.57
CA ILE A 134 -15.30 -16.58 6.54
C ILE A 134 -14.81 -15.75 7.71
N PHE A 135 -15.54 -14.68 8.03
CA PHE A 135 -15.26 -13.88 9.22
C PHE A 135 -15.64 -14.67 10.48
N LYS A 136 -14.73 -14.71 11.46
CA LYS A 136 -14.95 -15.40 12.75
C LYS A 136 -15.05 -14.43 13.91
N ALA A 137 -14.11 -13.49 14.01
CA ALA A 137 -14.08 -12.52 15.08
C ALA A 137 -13.26 -11.28 14.70
N ALA A 138 -13.55 -10.17 15.39
CA ALA A 138 -12.74 -8.96 15.36
C ALA A 138 -12.56 -8.45 16.78
N ALA A 139 -11.36 -7.96 17.10
CA ALA A 139 -11.06 -7.36 18.40
C ALA A 139 -10.05 -6.22 18.24
N VAL A 140 -10.12 -5.24 19.14
CA VAL A 140 -9.01 -4.30 19.36
C VAL A 140 -8.17 -4.89 20.49
N SER A 141 -6.92 -5.19 20.20
CA SER A 141 -6.00 -5.84 21.14
C SER A 141 -4.74 -5.02 21.30
N ALA A 142 -4.10 -5.13 22.47
CA ALA A 142 -2.80 -4.52 22.70
C ALA A 142 -1.74 -5.23 21.82
N MET A 143 -0.87 -4.44 21.18
CA MET A 143 0.18 -4.97 20.31
C MET A 143 1.13 -5.91 21.07
N GLN A 144 1.35 -5.65 22.36
CA GLN A 144 2.23 -6.46 23.22
C GLN A 144 1.75 -7.91 23.38
N GLU A 145 0.43 -8.16 23.32
CA GLU A 145 -0.14 -9.52 23.39
C GLU A 145 0.35 -10.42 22.25
N TYR A 146 0.74 -9.82 21.12
CA TYR A 146 1.23 -10.51 19.93
C TYR A 146 2.77 -10.42 19.78
N GLY A 147 3.48 -10.00 20.83
CA GLY A 147 4.93 -9.80 20.78
C GLY A 147 5.36 -8.62 19.90
N LEU A 148 4.43 -7.75 19.51
CA LEU A 148 4.71 -6.49 18.83
C LEU A 148 5.05 -5.44 19.90
N ASN A 149 6.31 -5.46 20.35
CA ASN A 149 6.83 -4.51 21.33
C ASN A 149 7.36 -3.22 20.65
N ASP A 150 7.75 -2.23 21.46
CA ASP A 150 8.28 -0.95 20.97
C ASP A 150 9.45 -1.10 19.99
N ALA A 151 10.29 -2.13 20.15
CA ALA A 151 11.39 -2.39 19.22
C ALA A 151 10.88 -2.92 17.86
N THR A 152 9.91 -3.84 17.85
CA THR A 152 9.28 -4.36 16.63
C THR A 152 8.46 -3.28 15.93
N CYS A 153 7.72 -2.48 16.70
CA CYS A 153 6.95 -1.34 16.20
C CYS A 153 7.86 -0.23 15.68
N ALA A 154 8.98 0.07 16.34
CA ALA A 154 9.98 1.02 15.85
C ALA A 154 10.66 0.53 14.57
N ALA A 155 10.98 -0.77 14.48
CA ALA A 155 11.51 -1.36 13.26
C ALA A 155 10.51 -1.28 12.09
N LEU A 156 9.23 -1.52 12.36
CA LEU A 156 8.15 -1.37 11.37
C LEU A 156 7.92 0.09 10.99
N ALA A 157 7.86 1.01 11.97
CA ALA A 157 7.66 2.44 11.75
C ALA A 157 8.81 3.08 10.98
N LYS A 158 10.06 2.69 11.29
CA LYS A 158 11.25 3.06 10.51
C LYS A 158 11.11 2.56 9.07
N ARG A 159 10.74 1.29 8.89
CA ARG A 159 10.54 0.68 7.58
C ARG A 159 9.41 1.34 6.78
N VAL A 160 8.31 1.75 7.42
CA VAL A 160 7.22 2.51 6.80
C VAL A 160 7.67 3.93 6.44
N SER A 161 8.42 4.59 7.31
CA SER A 161 8.94 5.95 7.10
C SER A 161 9.96 6.01 5.97
N ASP A 162 10.85 5.03 5.87
CA ASP A 162 11.82 4.89 4.79
C ASP A 162 11.09 4.70 3.44
N VAL A 163 10.02 3.88 3.43
CA VAL A 163 9.16 3.72 2.25
C VAL A 163 8.40 5.02 1.90
N ALA A 164 7.92 5.76 2.88
CA ALA A 164 7.15 7.00 2.68
C ALA A 164 8.02 8.15 2.14
N LYS A 165 9.28 8.26 2.58
CA LYS A 165 10.23 9.28 2.09
C LYS A 165 10.59 9.09 0.62
N ASP A 166 10.64 7.84 0.16
CA ASP A 166 11.04 7.49 -1.21
C ASP A 166 9.85 7.45 -2.20
N ASN A 167 8.62 7.33 -1.71
CA ASN A 167 7.40 7.33 -2.52
C ASN A 167 6.64 8.66 -2.39
N ARG A 168 7.13 9.73 -3.06
CA ARG A 168 6.41 11.00 -3.11
C ARG A 168 5.00 10.93 -3.76
N HIS A 169 4.60 9.79 -4.33
CA HIS A 169 3.36 9.66 -5.13
C HIS A 169 2.49 8.44 -4.78
N SER A 170 2.75 7.69 -3.70
CA SER A 170 1.76 6.71 -3.21
C SER A 170 0.90 7.36 -2.14
N LEU A 171 -0.43 7.23 -2.27
CA LEU A 171 -1.43 7.57 -1.25
C LEU A 171 -1.20 6.73 0.02
N THR A 172 -0.13 7.02 0.75
CA THR A 172 0.01 6.70 2.16
C THR A 172 -0.38 7.98 2.84
N ILE A 173 -1.45 7.96 3.63
CA ILE A 173 -1.85 9.07 4.50
C ILE A 173 -0.60 9.45 5.30
N ALA A 174 0.07 10.53 4.90
CA ALA A 174 1.26 10.99 5.57
C ALA A 174 0.81 11.53 6.93
N PRO A 175 1.30 10.99 8.06
CA PRO A 175 1.14 11.70 9.33
C PRO A 175 1.89 13.03 9.18
N ARG A 176 1.15 14.12 9.32
CA ARG A 176 1.72 15.48 9.34
C ARG A 176 2.77 15.51 10.46
N PRO A 177 4.01 15.97 10.20
CA PRO A 177 5.05 15.93 11.22
C PRO A 177 4.67 16.79 12.44
N PRO A 178 4.99 16.34 13.67
CA PRO A 178 4.78 17.13 14.87
C PRO A 178 5.79 18.29 14.84
N GLY A 179 5.30 19.50 14.55
CA GLY A 179 6.17 20.69 14.48
C GLY A 179 5.66 21.86 13.63
N ALA A 180 4.62 21.71 12.83
CA ALA A 180 4.02 22.83 12.09
C ALA A 180 3.12 23.73 12.97
N CYS A 181 3.52 23.97 14.22
CA CYS A 181 2.93 24.96 15.10
C CYS A 181 4.05 25.87 15.61
N THR A 182 4.53 26.77 14.75
CA THR A 182 5.24 27.97 15.21
C THR A 182 4.86 29.16 14.33
N ALA A 183 4.41 30.19 15.04
CA ALA A 183 4.37 31.60 14.65
C ALA A 183 3.45 32.03 13.49
N LEU A 184 2.21 32.37 13.85
CA LEU A 184 1.64 33.66 13.46
C LEU A 184 1.18 34.38 14.73
N ARG A 185 2.13 35.05 15.39
CA ARG A 185 1.84 36.26 16.16
C ARG A 185 2.21 37.45 15.28
N ALA A 186 1.22 38.25 14.94
CA ALA A 186 1.29 39.69 14.68
C ALA A 186 -0.15 40.20 14.85
N SER A 187 -0.53 40.76 16.01
CA SER A 187 -0.44 42.18 16.35
C SER A 187 -1.15 43.11 15.35
N GLY A 188 -2.32 43.62 15.77
CA GLY A 188 -2.80 44.97 15.48
C GLY A 188 -3.38 45.25 14.09
N ARG A 189 -4.71 45.38 14.03
CA ARG A 189 -5.35 46.70 14.13
C ARG A 189 -6.80 46.57 14.59
#